data_AF-A0A9W5IQC2-F1
#
_entry.id   AF-A0A9W5IQC2-F1
#
_cell.length_a   1.000
_cell.length_b   1.000
_cell.length_c   1.000
_cell.angle_alpha   90.00
_cell.angle_beta   90.00
_cell.angle_gamma   90.00
#
_symmetry.space_group_name_H-M   'P 1'
#
loop_
_entity.id
_entity.type
_entity.pdbx_description
1 polymer ?
#
loop_
_entity_poly.entity_id
_entity_poly.type
_entity_poly.pdbx_seq_one_letter_code
_entity_poly.pdbx_strand_id
1 'polypeptide(L)'
;MISLNYPLPTLKEPPTKPKLSTLAISTLLAACSAVPHHNEQAKALLDEGIALYQKQDYQHAKPYFEQAQQAGHMKAPRYLGLMYLNGEGVAQNVQTAFAYFTQAA
;
A
#
# COMPACT_ATOMS: atom_id res chain seq x y z
N MET A 1 9.60 6.41 29.93
CA MET A 1 9.07 7.11 28.75
C MET A 1 9.94 6.69 27.57
N ILE A 2 9.48 5.73 26.76
CA ILE A 2 10.30 5.21 25.66
C ILE A 2 10.08 6.14 24.47
N SER A 3 11.05 7.05 24.24
CA SER A 3 11.14 7.81 22.99
C SER A 3 11.48 6.83 21.87
N LEU A 4 10.45 6.45 21.12
CA LEU A 4 10.61 5.64 19.92
C LEU A 4 11.12 6.53 18.79
N ASN A 5 12.44 6.68 18.75
CA ASN A 5 13.17 7.20 17.59
C ASN A 5 13.22 6.09 16.52
N TYR A 6 12.19 6.01 15.68
CA TYR A 6 12.19 5.11 14.53
C TYR A 6 12.74 5.85 13.31
N PRO A 7 13.88 5.42 12.75
CA PRO A 7 14.37 5.98 11.50
C PRO A 7 13.38 5.64 10.38
N LEU A 8 12.89 6.69 9.72
CA LEU A 8 12.05 6.60 8.53
C LEU A 8 12.74 5.69 7.49
N PRO A 9 12.10 4.62 7.01
CA PRO A 9 12.61 3.89 5.85
C PRO A 9 12.67 4.88 4.67
N THR A 10 13.86 5.04 4.10
CA THR A 10 14.13 5.95 2.99
C THR A 10 13.19 5.67 1.84
N LEU A 11 12.29 6.62 1.60
CA LEU A 11 11.33 6.66 0.51
C LEU A 11 12.06 6.45 -0.82
N LYS A 12 11.95 5.25 -1.38
CA LYS A 12 12.06 5.10 -2.83
C LYS A 12 10.70 5.50 -3.39
N GLU A 13 10.55 6.81 -3.58
CA GLU A 13 9.38 7.45 -4.18
C GLU A 13 8.88 6.61 -5.37
N PRO A 14 7.65 6.07 -5.34
CA PRO A 14 7.03 5.58 -6.56
C PRO A 14 6.84 6.78 -7.50
N PRO A 15 7.15 6.65 -8.80
CA PRO A 15 7.15 7.79 -9.72
C PRO A 15 5.78 8.46 -9.80
N THR A 16 5.73 9.66 -9.21
CA THR A 16 5.08 10.91 -9.64
C THR A 16 3.70 10.80 -10.31
N LYS A 17 2.66 11.23 -9.58
CA LYS A 17 1.43 11.75 -10.19
C LYS A 17 1.78 13.00 -11.03
N PRO A 18 1.26 13.17 -12.26
CA PRO A 18 1.61 14.30 -13.10
C PRO A 18 1.00 15.58 -12.51
N LYS A 19 1.86 16.56 -12.19
CA LYS A 19 1.43 17.93 -11.95
C LYS A 19 1.17 18.56 -13.32
N LEU A 20 -0.09 18.82 -13.65
CA LEU A 20 -0.48 19.72 -14.75
C LEU A 20 0.03 21.12 -14.42
N SER A 21 1.24 21.49 -14.86
CA SER A 21 1.66 22.88 -15.08
C SER A 21 3.15 22.99 -15.44
N THR A 22 3.59 22.46 -16.58
CA THR A 22 4.74 23.10 -17.24
C THR A 22 4.64 22.95 -18.75
N LEU A 23 4.44 24.08 -19.39
CA LEU A 23 4.45 24.29 -20.82
C LEU A 23 5.85 23.96 -21.38
N ALA A 24 5.87 23.26 -22.52
CA ALA A 24 6.94 23.12 -23.50
C ALA A 24 8.24 22.40 -23.07
N ILE A 25 8.52 21.25 -23.69
CA ILE A 25 9.58 21.06 -24.70
C ILE A 25 9.29 19.74 -25.44
N SER A 26 9.04 19.85 -26.75
CA SER A 26 8.94 18.74 -27.70
C SER A 26 10.16 17.82 -27.61
N THR A 27 9.97 16.54 -27.31
CA THR A 27 10.75 15.47 -27.96
C THR A 27 9.90 14.22 -28.10
N LEU A 28 9.79 13.78 -29.33
CA LEU A 28 9.11 12.60 -29.85
C LEU A 28 9.71 11.32 -29.24
N LEU A 29 9.00 10.61 -28.36
CA LEU A 29 9.32 9.21 -28.09
C LEU A 29 8.08 8.40 -27.68
N ALA A 30 7.92 7.30 -28.39
CA ALA A 30 7.18 6.10 -28.02
C ALA A 30 5.65 6.20 -27.92
N ALA A 31 5.03 5.63 -28.96
CA ALA A 31 3.70 5.06 -28.92
C ALA A 31 3.52 4.08 -27.75
N CYS A 32 2.27 3.93 -27.31
CA CYS A 32 1.75 2.88 -26.44
C CYS A 32 2.29 2.81 -25.01
N SER A 33 1.63 3.52 -24.10
CA SER A 33 1.22 2.90 -22.84
C SER A 33 -0.04 3.56 -22.32
N ALA A 34 -1.16 3.26 -22.96
CA ALA A 34 -2.45 3.21 -22.27
C ALA A 34 -2.44 2.02 -21.29
N VAL A 35 -1.44 1.93 -20.42
CA VAL A 35 -1.45 1.07 -19.26
C VAL A 35 -2.09 1.95 -18.18
N PRO A 36 -3.24 1.57 -17.62
CA PRO A 36 -3.77 2.27 -16.45
C PRO A 36 -2.79 2.05 -15.29
N HIS A 37 -1.80 2.94 -15.16
CA HIS A 37 -0.70 2.85 -14.20
C HIS A 37 -1.13 2.91 -12.72
N HIS A 38 -2.43 3.09 -12.46
CA HIS A 38 -2.99 3.09 -11.11
C HIS A 38 -3.09 1.69 -10.49
N ASN A 39 -3.21 0.63 -11.29
CA ASN A 39 -3.43 -0.74 -10.77
C ASN A 39 -2.11 -1.51 -10.53
N GLU A 40 -1.07 -1.25 -11.32
CA GLU A 40 0.25 -1.90 -11.18
C GLU A 40 0.96 -1.49 -9.87
N GLN A 41 0.90 -0.20 -9.51
CA GLN A 41 1.50 0.30 -8.26
C GLN A 41 0.82 -0.33 -7.03
N ALA A 42 -0.51 -0.45 -7.05
CA ALA A 42 -1.29 -1.02 -5.96
C ALA A 42 -0.96 -2.51 -5.74
N LYS A 43 -0.68 -3.24 -6.82
CA LYS A 43 -0.23 -4.63 -6.77
C LYS A 43 1.18 -4.77 -6.20
N ALA A 44 2.12 -3.93 -6.62
CA ALA A 44 3.49 -3.97 -6.09
C ALA A 44 3.53 -3.71 -4.57
N LEU A 45 2.75 -2.73 -4.09
CA LEU A 45 2.58 -2.46 -2.66
C LEU A 45 2.03 -3.67 -1.90
N LEU A 46 1.03 -4.35 -2.48
CA LEU A 46 0.48 -5.56 -1.89
C LEU A 46 1.52 -6.68 -1.80
N ASP A 47 2.29 -6.90 -2.87
CA ASP A 47 3.29 -7.97 -2.93
C ASP A 47 4.41 -7.73 -1.90
N GLU A 48 4.85 -6.47 -1.72
CA GLU A 48 5.81 -6.09 -0.67
C GLU A 48 5.24 -6.32 0.74
N GLY A 49 3.99 -5.90 0.97
CA GLY A 49 3.30 -6.15 2.24
C GLY A 49 3.16 -7.64 2.55
N ILE A 50 2.85 -8.47 1.54
CA ILE A 50 2.76 -9.93 1.69
C ILE A 50 4.14 -10.52 2.03
N ALA A 51 5.22 -10.06 1.39
CA ALA A 51 6.56 -10.55 1.69
C ALA A 51 6.97 -10.25 3.14
N LEU A 52 6.61 -9.07 3.67
CA LEU A 52 6.82 -8.72 5.07
C LEU A 52 5.94 -9.55 6.00
N TYR A 53 4.66 -9.74 5.64
CA TYR A 53 3.72 -10.56 6.38
C TYR A 53 4.18 -12.02 6.50
N GLN A 54 4.73 -12.61 5.43
CA GLN A 54 5.32 -13.96 5.45
C GLN A 54 6.56 -14.06 6.35
N LYS A 55 7.31 -12.97 6.48
CA LYS A 55 8.43 -12.85 7.42
C LYS A 55 7.97 -12.56 8.86
N GLN A 56 6.65 -12.53 9.11
CA GLN A 56 6.02 -12.17 10.38
C GLN A 56 6.35 -10.73 10.82
N ASP A 57 6.76 -9.87 9.88
CA ASP A 57 7.01 -8.46 10.12
C ASP A 57 5.75 -7.64 9.89
N TYR A 58 4.79 -7.86 10.79
CA TYR A 58 3.45 -7.31 10.67
C TYR A 58 3.41 -5.79 10.87
N GLN A 59 4.32 -5.24 11.69
CA GLN A 59 4.38 -3.80 11.93
C GLN A 59 4.74 -3.03 10.65
N HIS A 60 5.66 -3.57 9.85
CA HIS A 60 6.02 -2.99 8.57
C HIS A 60 5.05 -3.41 7.46
N ALA A 61 4.42 -4.59 7.50
CA ALA A 61 3.45 -5.02 6.48
C ALA A 61 2.17 -4.16 6.44
N LYS A 62 1.66 -3.74 7.60
CA LYS A 62 0.44 -2.93 7.73
C LYS A 62 0.39 -1.71 6.79
N PRO A 63 1.36 -0.78 6.82
CA PRO A 63 1.30 0.43 5.99
C PRO A 63 1.29 0.12 4.49
N TYR A 64 1.95 -0.95 4.04
CA TYR A 64 1.88 -1.36 2.62
C TYR A 64 0.47 -1.78 2.22
N PHE A 65 -0.24 -2.50 3.08
CA PHE A 65 -1.64 -2.84 2.83
C PHE A 65 -2.56 -1.62 2.87
N GLU A 66 -2.34 -0.67 3.78
CA GLU A 66 -3.10 0.60 3.80
C GLU A 66 -2.87 1.40 2.52
N GLN A 67 -1.63 1.51 2.05
CA GLN A 67 -1.31 2.17 0.78
C GLN A 67 -1.91 1.44 -0.42
N ALA A 68 -1.83 0.11 -0.46
CA ALA A 68 -2.46 -0.70 -1.50
C ALA A 68 -3.99 -0.53 -1.51
N GLN A 69 -4.63 -0.44 -0.33
CA GLN A 69 -6.06 -0.14 -0.21
C GLN A 69 -6.38 1.27 -0.73
N GLN A 70 -5.59 2.28 -0.36
CA GLN A 70 -5.75 3.67 -0.86
C GLN A 70 -5.54 3.78 -2.37
N ALA A 71 -4.69 2.92 -2.93
CA ALA A 71 -4.49 2.79 -4.37
C ALA A 71 -5.60 1.98 -5.08
N GLY A 72 -6.59 1.46 -4.34
CA GLY A 72 -7.75 0.76 -4.87
C GLY A 72 -7.58 -0.75 -5.04
N HIS A 73 -6.56 -1.36 -4.45
CA HIS A 73 -6.35 -2.81 -4.56
C HIS A 73 -7.34 -3.57 -3.66
N MET A 74 -8.29 -4.27 -4.28
CA MET A 74 -9.37 -5.00 -3.58
C MET A 74 -8.89 -6.04 -2.55
N LYS A 75 -7.71 -6.64 -2.74
CA LYS A 75 -7.16 -7.65 -1.80
C LYS A 75 -6.53 -7.04 -0.54
N ALA A 76 -6.16 -5.76 -0.55
CA ALA A 76 -5.48 -5.13 0.57
C ALA A 76 -6.31 -5.06 1.87
N PRO A 77 -7.59 -4.62 1.85
CA PRO A 77 -8.42 -4.62 3.05
C PRO A 77 -8.63 -6.02 3.64
N ARG A 78 -8.58 -7.09 2.83
CA ARG A 78 -8.61 -8.47 3.35
C ARG A 78 -7.42 -8.77 4.27
N TYR A 79 -6.20 -8.34 3.91
CA TYR A 79 -5.03 -8.56 4.75
C TYR A 79 -5.09 -7.72 6.02
N LEU A 80 -5.55 -6.47 5.94
CA LEU A 80 -5.79 -5.64 7.14
C LEU A 80 -6.82 -6.29 8.06
N GLY A 81 -7.92 -6.82 7.50
CA GLY A 81 -8.92 -7.57 8.26
C GLY A 81 -8.32 -8.78 8.99
N LEU A 82 -7.47 -9.56 8.33
CA LEU A 82 -6.78 -10.69 8.95
C LEU A 82 -5.84 -10.25 10.08
N MET A 83 -5.11 -9.15 9.89
CA MET A 83 -4.21 -8.63 10.92
C MET A 83 -4.97 -8.23 12.19
N TYR A 84 -6.11 -7.55 12.06
CA TYR A 84 -6.96 -7.21 13.20
C TYR A 84 -7.68 -8.42 13.79
N LEU A 85 -8.03 -9.42 12.97
CA LEU A 85 -8.67 -10.65 13.45
C LEU A 85 -7.72 -11.49 14.30
N ASN A 86 -6.46 -11.57 13.90
CA ASN A 86 -5.43 -12.41 14.54
C ASN A 86 -4.59 -11.64 15.58
N GLY A 87 -4.64 -10.31 15.58
CA GLY A 87 -3.77 -9.48 16.41
C GLY A 87 -2.32 -9.42 15.92
N GLU A 88 -2.11 -9.51 14.61
CA GLU A 88 -0.78 -9.53 13.99
C GLU A 88 -0.25 -8.10 13.79
N GLY A 89 0.70 -7.70 14.63
CA GLY A 89 1.27 -6.34 14.60
C GLY A 89 0.34 -5.23 15.08
N VAL A 90 -0.89 -5.59 15.46
CA VAL A 90 -1.94 -4.71 16.00
C VAL A 90 -2.68 -5.41 17.12
N ALA A 91 -3.37 -4.65 17.98
CA ALA A 91 -4.28 -5.26 18.95
C ALA A 91 -5.43 -5.96 18.23
N GLN A 92 -5.77 -7.17 18.67
CA GLN A 92 -6.88 -7.92 18.12
C GLN A 92 -8.19 -7.13 18.26
N ASN A 93 -8.92 -6.96 17.15
CA ASN A 93 -10.19 -6.28 17.12
C ASN A 93 -11.08 -6.87 16.02
N VAL A 94 -12.01 -7.72 16.44
CA VAL A 94 -12.92 -8.44 15.52
C VAL A 94 -13.89 -7.47 14.83
N GLN A 95 -14.35 -6.42 15.52
CA GLN A 95 -15.25 -5.41 14.94
C GLN A 95 -14.54 -4.64 13.81
N THR A 96 -13.30 -4.23 14.05
CA THR A 96 -12.47 -3.59 13.02
C THR A 96 -12.17 -4.54 11.86
N ALA A 97 -11.85 -5.80 12.14
CA ALA A 97 -11.64 -6.82 11.10
C ALA A 97 -12.88 -6.98 10.19
N PHE A 98 -14.06 -7.07 10.78
CA PHE A 98 -15.33 -7.16 10.04
C PHE A 98 -15.58 -5.94 9.15
N ALA A 99 -15.25 -4.73 9.63
CA ALA A 99 -15.36 -3.51 8.83
C ALA A 99 -14.42 -3.53 7.62
N TYR A 100 -13.20 -4.07 7.75
CA TYR A 100 -12.28 -4.24 6.63
C TYR A 100 -12.74 -5.33 5.65
N PHE A 101 -13.28 -6.45 6.13
CA PHE A 101 -13.82 -7.49 5.24
C PHE A 101 -15.04 -7.01 4.46
N THR A 102 -15.91 -6.21 5.10
CA THR A 102 -17.06 -5.59 4.42
C THR A 102 -16.61 -4.62 3.32
N GLN A 103 -15.47 -3.93 3.48
CA GLN A 103 -14.89 -3.08 2.44
C GLN A 103 -14.20 -3.87 1.32
N ALA A 104 -13.84 -5.13 1.56
CA ALA A 104 -13.17 -6.00 0.60
C ALA A 104 -14.13 -6.84 -0.25
N ALA A 105 -15.41 -6.90 0.12
CA ALA A 105 -16.48 -7.65 -0.54
C ALA A 105 -17.13 -6.83 -1.66
#